data_AF-A0AAQ3SMG4-F1
#
_entry.id   AF-A0AAQ3SMG4-F1
#
_cell.length_a   1.000
_cell.length_b   1.000
_cell.length_c   1.000
_cell.angle_alpha   90.00
_cell.angle_beta   90.00
_cell.angle_gamma   90.00
#
_symmetry.space_group_name_H-M   'P 1'
#
loop_
_entity.id
_entity.type
_entity.pdbx_description
1 polymer ?
#
loop_
_entity_poly.entity_id
_entity_poly.type
_entity_poly.pdbx_seq_one_letter_code
_entity_poly.pdbx_strand_id
1 'polypeptide(L)'
;MASPDLGRTQAQGEEAASTSPWPLRKLQSFTPGLWSQYKAYEDAVVENTKGTIADALVLVKEHQAEAIGCATVAGFILFRGVIEIILLPPFQLFEREQKKKNPNGPRRFLYRNTFGRFKTEKDLLNDAEQSMMEYKTSIENLKKESKYTLDKVAIGESDLQRGQTDLRSTGKQIQTLIGSIYKAESTATGLMDRLRTIPTRQSLELRAEVASMASDLKNRRYILQERINKISEYGVRV
;
A
#
# COMPACT_ATOMS: atom_id res chain seq x y z
N MET A 1 51.01 -34.42 -19.09
CA MET A 1 52.10 -33.96 -19.98
C MET A 1 51.43 -33.48 -21.26
N ALA A 2 51.53 -32.26 -21.76
CA ALA A 2 52.43 -31.15 -21.48
C ALA A 2 51.71 -29.84 -21.85
N SER A 3 51.98 -28.76 -21.11
CA SER A 3 52.02 -27.40 -21.64
C SER A 3 53.48 -27.16 -22.08
N PRO A 4 53.75 -26.33 -23.11
CA PRO A 4 54.11 -24.94 -22.78
C PRO A 4 53.77 -23.87 -23.86
N ASP A 5 53.24 -22.75 -23.36
CA ASP A 5 53.82 -21.40 -23.33
C ASP A 5 54.36 -20.62 -24.57
N LEU A 6 54.04 -19.32 -24.49
CA LEU A 6 54.75 -18.10 -24.95
C LEU A 6 54.63 -17.56 -26.38
N GLY A 7 54.02 -16.36 -26.48
CA GLY A 7 54.01 -15.50 -27.68
C GLY A 7 53.31 -14.15 -27.48
N ARG A 8 53.92 -13.30 -26.66
CA ARG A 8 53.56 -11.92 -26.24
C ARG A 8 53.35 -10.93 -27.39
N THR A 9 52.28 -10.11 -27.32
CA THR A 9 52.34 -8.65 -27.59
C THR A 9 51.25 -7.92 -26.80
N GLN A 10 51.70 -7.03 -25.89
CA GLN A 10 50.89 -6.02 -25.22
C GLN A 10 50.47 -4.94 -26.22
N ALA A 11 49.21 -4.51 -26.14
CA ALA A 11 48.82 -3.14 -26.44
C ALA A 11 47.93 -2.68 -25.28
N GLN A 12 48.53 -1.86 -24.44
CA GLN A 12 47.92 -1.16 -23.32
C GLN A 12 47.15 0.02 -23.91
N GLY A 13 45.85 0.07 -23.64
CA GLY A 13 44.96 1.19 -23.91
C GLY A 13 43.97 1.26 -22.77
N GLU A 14 44.36 1.97 -21.71
CA GLU A 14 43.47 2.47 -20.67
C GLU A 14 42.41 3.37 -21.33
N GLU A 15 41.15 3.29 -20.88
CA GLU A 15 40.35 4.45 -20.44
C GLU A 15 38.83 4.11 -20.35
N ALA A 16 38.31 4.19 -19.12
CA ALA A 16 36.92 4.45 -18.73
C ALA A 16 35.79 3.51 -19.22
N ALA A 17 35.70 2.33 -18.60
CA ALA A 17 34.41 1.66 -18.40
C ALA A 17 33.51 2.53 -17.51
N SER A 18 32.63 3.32 -18.13
CA SER A 18 31.60 4.10 -17.44
C SER A 18 30.52 3.19 -16.88
N THR A 19 30.66 2.87 -15.59
CA THR A 19 29.66 2.24 -14.74
C THR A 19 28.44 3.15 -14.61
N SER A 20 27.44 3.01 -15.48
CA SER A 20 26.14 3.66 -15.29
C SER A 20 25.37 2.95 -14.15
N PRO A 21 24.93 3.65 -13.09
CA PRO A 21 24.20 3.03 -11.98
C PRO A 21 22.86 2.43 -12.44
N TRP A 22 22.50 1.29 -11.84
CA TRP A 22 21.27 0.51 -12.08
C TRP A 22 19.88 1.19 -11.86
N PRO A 23 19.70 2.44 -11.39
CA PRO A 23 18.36 3.05 -11.32
C PRO A 23 17.82 3.56 -12.66
N LEU A 24 18.68 3.78 -13.68
CA LEU A 24 18.31 4.53 -14.89
C LEU A 24 17.45 3.74 -15.89
N ARG A 25 17.48 2.40 -15.85
CA ARG A 25 16.62 1.57 -16.72
C ARG A 25 15.15 1.56 -16.31
N LYS A 26 14.84 1.76 -15.02
CA LYS A 26 13.44 1.81 -14.53
C LYS A 26 12.71 3.09 -14.93
N LEU A 27 13.43 4.20 -15.11
CA LEU A 27 12.84 5.44 -15.63
C LEU A 27 12.46 5.32 -17.11
N GLN A 28 13.23 4.57 -17.90
CA GLN A 28 12.92 4.32 -19.31
C GLN A 28 11.68 3.44 -19.53
N SER A 29 11.27 2.62 -18.55
CA SER A 29 10.01 1.85 -18.67
C SER A 29 8.75 2.66 -18.39
N PHE A 30 8.86 3.87 -17.83
CA PHE A 30 7.72 4.75 -17.57
C PHE A 30 7.46 5.78 -18.68
N THR A 31 8.37 5.93 -19.65
CA THR A 31 8.27 6.96 -20.70
C THR A 31 7.19 6.72 -21.77
N PRO A 32 6.81 5.49 -22.19
CA PRO A 32 5.84 5.35 -23.29
C PRO A 32 4.38 5.65 -22.84
N GLY A 33 4.05 5.46 -21.55
CA GLY A 33 2.72 5.72 -21.02
C GLY A 33 2.46 7.19 -20.67
N LEU A 34 3.46 7.88 -20.09
CA LEU A 34 3.32 9.27 -19.69
C LEU A 34 3.14 10.22 -20.89
N TRP A 35 3.75 9.93 -22.03
CA TRP A 35 3.60 10.77 -23.23
C TRP A 35 2.17 10.74 -23.77
N SER A 36 1.49 9.59 -23.71
CA SER A 36 0.09 9.47 -24.15
C SER A 36 -0.88 10.20 -23.22
N GLN A 37 -0.67 10.13 -21.90
CA GLN A 37 -1.49 10.85 -20.92
C GLN A 37 -1.21 12.35 -20.93
N TYR A 38 0.06 12.75 -21.12
CA TYR A 38 0.42 14.15 -21.28
C TYR A 38 -0.17 14.73 -22.56
N LYS A 39 -0.11 13.99 -23.67
CA LYS A 39 -0.68 14.42 -24.95
C LYS A 39 -2.20 14.48 -24.94
N ALA A 40 -2.88 13.54 -24.28
CA ALA A 40 -4.33 13.60 -24.07
C ALA A 40 -4.73 14.77 -23.15
N TYR A 41 -3.90 15.10 -22.16
CA TYR A 41 -4.11 16.28 -21.31
C TYR A 41 -3.86 17.57 -22.10
N GLU A 42 -2.82 17.63 -22.93
CA GLU A 42 -2.50 18.76 -23.81
C GLU A 42 -3.61 18.97 -24.84
N ASP A 43 -4.10 17.90 -25.47
CA ASP A 43 -5.20 17.94 -26.44
C ASP A 43 -6.51 18.37 -25.77
N ALA A 44 -6.84 17.87 -24.57
CA ALA A 44 -8.02 18.29 -23.82
C ALA A 44 -7.94 19.76 -23.36
N VAL A 45 -6.74 20.25 -23.01
CA VAL A 45 -6.52 21.66 -22.67
C VAL A 45 -6.60 22.52 -23.93
N VAL A 46 -6.09 22.06 -25.06
CA VAL A 46 -6.19 22.77 -26.35
C VAL A 46 -7.63 22.80 -26.86
N GLU A 47 -8.40 21.72 -26.70
CA GLU A 47 -9.81 21.65 -27.08
C GLU A 47 -10.68 22.49 -26.15
N ASN A 48 -10.45 22.45 -24.84
CA ASN A 48 -11.11 23.33 -23.88
C ASN A 48 -10.76 24.80 -24.10
N THR A 49 -9.50 25.14 -24.37
CA THR A 49 -9.11 26.53 -24.66
C THR A 49 -9.67 27.00 -26.00
N LYS A 50 -9.70 26.16 -27.05
CA LYS A 50 -10.38 26.49 -28.32
C LYS A 50 -11.88 26.69 -28.14
N GLY A 51 -12.56 25.85 -27.36
CA GLY A 51 -13.97 26.00 -27.00
C GLY A 51 -14.25 27.26 -26.20
N THR A 52 -13.41 27.56 -25.20
CA THR A 52 -13.53 28.77 -24.37
C THR A 52 -13.22 30.04 -25.17
N ILE A 53 -12.28 29.98 -26.12
CA ILE A 53 -11.97 31.09 -27.03
C ILE A 53 -13.09 31.27 -28.07
N ALA A 54 -13.71 30.20 -28.57
CA ALA A 54 -14.84 30.26 -29.48
C ALA A 54 -16.09 30.82 -28.78
N ASP A 55 -16.39 30.36 -27.56
CA ASP A 55 -17.48 30.88 -26.72
C ASP A 55 -17.21 32.33 -26.30
N ALA A 56 -15.96 32.68 -25.98
CA ALA A 56 -15.56 34.07 -25.75
C ALA A 56 -15.66 34.91 -27.03
N LEU A 57 -15.41 34.35 -28.22
CA LEU A 57 -15.55 35.05 -29.50
C LEU A 57 -17.04 35.29 -29.84
N VAL A 58 -17.92 34.35 -29.48
CA VAL A 58 -19.38 34.51 -29.59
C VAL A 58 -19.88 35.57 -28.60
N LEU A 59 -19.36 35.57 -27.36
CA LEU A 59 -19.66 36.58 -26.33
C LEU A 59 -19.12 37.98 -26.71
N VAL A 60 -17.96 38.06 -27.36
CA VAL A 60 -17.36 39.29 -27.91
C VAL A 60 -18.19 39.85 -29.07
N LYS A 61 -18.93 38.99 -29.80
CA LYS A 61 -19.83 39.40 -30.87
C LYS A 61 -21.09 40.13 -30.34
N GLU A 62 -21.47 39.90 -29.08
CA GLU A 62 -22.59 40.57 -28.41
C GLU A 62 -22.18 41.84 -27.62
N HIS A 63 -20.91 41.99 -27.22
CA HIS A 63 -20.40 43.17 -26.51
C HIS A 63 -19.10 43.75 -27.12
N GLN A 64 -19.18 44.20 -28.38
CA GLN A 64 -18.03 44.73 -29.14
C GLN A 64 -17.27 45.89 -28.48
N ALA A 65 -17.84 46.62 -27.52
CA ALA A 65 -17.21 47.80 -26.94
C ALA A 65 -16.22 47.51 -25.79
N GLU A 66 -16.37 46.39 -25.07
CA GLU A 66 -15.61 46.14 -23.83
C GLU A 66 -14.40 45.23 -24.02
N ALA A 67 -14.44 44.31 -24.99
CA ALA A 67 -13.35 43.36 -25.25
C ALA A 67 -12.13 44.00 -25.94
N ILE A 68 -12.33 45.10 -26.68
CA ILE A 68 -11.26 45.87 -27.33
C ILE A 68 -10.34 46.53 -26.27
N GLY A 69 -10.88 46.83 -25.08
CA GLY A 69 -10.13 47.45 -23.98
C GLY A 69 -9.09 46.54 -23.32
N CYS A 70 -9.37 45.25 -23.17
CA CYS A 70 -8.45 44.33 -22.49
C CYS A 70 -7.27 43.89 -23.37
N ALA A 71 -7.51 43.69 -24.68
CA ALA A 71 -6.45 43.34 -25.64
C ALA A 71 -5.46 44.50 -25.86
N THR A 72 -5.96 45.74 -25.88
CA THR A 72 -5.11 46.94 -26.03
C THR A 72 -4.23 47.19 -24.81
N VAL A 73 -4.73 46.98 -23.58
CA VAL A 73 -3.94 47.13 -22.35
C VAL A 73 -2.84 46.07 -22.23
N ALA A 74 -3.12 44.81 -22.60
CA ALA A 74 -2.11 43.75 -22.61
C ALA A 74 -1.03 44.00 -23.67
N GLY A 75 -1.41 44.49 -24.86
CA GLY A 75 -0.48 44.93 -25.89
C GLY A 75 0.40 46.10 -25.42
N PHE A 76 -0.17 47.10 -24.75
CA PHE A 76 0.58 48.27 -24.27
C PHE A 76 1.61 47.92 -23.17
N ILE A 77 1.38 46.87 -22.39
CA ILE A 77 2.32 46.40 -21.36
C ILE A 77 3.49 45.62 -21.97
N LEU A 78 3.26 44.88 -23.06
CA LEU A 78 4.29 44.09 -23.75
C LEU A 78 5.12 44.92 -24.74
N PHE A 79 4.56 45.99 -25.33
CA PHE A 79 5.25 46.90 -26.26
C PHE A 79 5.91 48.12 -25.58
N ARG A 80 6.29 48.01 -24.30
CA ARG A 80 6.98 49.05 -23.51
C ARG A 80 8.45 49.30 -23.90
N GLY A 81 8.71 49.39 -25.20
CA GLY A 81 10.00 49.83 -25.75
C GLY A 81 9.89 50.72 -26.99
N VAL A 82 8.71 50.90 -27.58
CA VAL A 82 8.58 51.59 -28.89
C VAL A 82 7.56 52.75 -28.89
N ILE A 83 6.78 52.95 -27.83
CA ILE A 83 5.70 53.95 -27.83
C ILE A 83 5.92 54.96 -26.70
N GLU A 84 6.97 55.78 -26.84
CA GLU A 84 7.23 56.92 -25.96
C GLU A 84 6.96 58.28 -26.65
N ILE A 85 6.22 58.32 -27.78
CA ILE A 85 6.10 59.58 -28.55
C ILE A 85 4.66 60.06 -28.80
N ILE A 86 3.60 59.27 -28.70
CA ILE A 86 2.25 59.80 -29.04
C ILE A 86 1.17 59.31 -28.07
N LEU A 87 0.50 60.28 -27.44
CA LEU A 87 -0.69 60.18 -26.57
C LEU A 87 -0.49 59.80 -25.08
N LEU A 88 -0.10 60.79 -24.28
CA LEU A 88 -0.83 61.06 -23.03
C LEU A 88 -2.23 61.56 -23.45
N PRO A 89 -3.38 61.04 -22.94
CA PRO A 89 -3.63 60.98 -21.50
C PRO A 89 -4.64 59.87 -21.04
N PRO A 90 -4.29 58.56 -20.99
CA PRO A 90 -5.12 57.59 -20.26
C PRO A 90 -4.45 57.02 -18.99
N PHE A 91 -3.13 57.20 -18.81
CA PHE A 91 -2.40 56.61 -17.67
C PHE A 91 -2.83 57.17 -16.31
N GLN A 92 -3.26 58.44 -16.27
CA GLN A 92 -3.73 59.13 -15.06
C GLN A 92 -5.11 58.65 -14.57
N LEU A 93 -5.93 58.02 -15.44
CA LEU A 93 -7.25 57.49 -15.06
C LEU A 93 -7.16 56.10 -14.43
N PHE A 94 -6.19 55.28 -14.86
CA PHE A 94 -6.01 53.92 -14.32
C PHE A 94 -5.49 53.93 -12.88
N GLU A 95 -4.55 54.81 -12.53
CA GLU A 95 -4.10 54.95 -11.14
C GLU A 95 -5.22 55.40 -10.19
N ARG A 96 -6.14 56.25 -10.67
CA ARG A 96 -7.28 56.70 -9.85
C ARG A 96 -8.28 55.58 -9.58
N GLU A 97 -8.53 54.70 -10.54
CA GLU A 97 -9.42 53.54 -10.37
C GLU A 97 -8.85 52.51 -9.40
N GLN A 98 -7.55 52.22 -9.46
CA GLN A 98 -6.88 51.31 -8.52
C GLN A 98 -6.84 51.88 -7.09
N LYS A 99 -6.67 53.21 -6.96
CA LYS A 99 -6.67 53.91 -5.65
C LYS A 99 -8.07 54.00 -5.03
N LYS A 100 -9.14 54.01 -5.84
CA LYS A 100 -10.53 53.98 -5.39
C LYS A 100 -10.97 52.60 -4.88
N LYS A 101 -10.52 51.52 -5.51
CA LYS A 101 -10.94 50.15 -5.16
C LYS A 101 -10.21 49.56 -3.95
N ASN A 102 -9.04 50.07 -3.58
CA ASN A 102 -8.35 49.60 -2.37
C ASN A 102 -7.46 50.70 -1.77
N PRO A 103 -7.92 51.46 -0.75
CA PRO A 103 -7.17 52.59 -0.20
C PRO A 103 -5.91 52.15 0.57
N ASN A 104 -5.80 50.87 0.93
CA ASN A 104 -4.65 50.30 1.63
C ASN A 104 -3.55 49.84 0.65
N GLY A 105 -3.13 50.75 -0.23
CA GLY A 105 -1.83 50.76 -0.93
C GLY A 105 -1.52 49.59 -1.88
N PRO A 106 -1.18 49.84 -3.15
CA PRO A 106 -0.70 48.80 -4.09
C PRO A 106 0.55 48.06 -3.58
N ARG A 107 1.34 48.70 -2.70
CA ARG A 107 2.47 48.08 -1.98
C ARG A 107 2.07 46.86 -1.13
N ARG A 108 0.91 46.89 -0.47
CA ARG A 108 0.45 45.81 0.40
C ARG A 108 -0.03 44.61 -0.40
N PHE A 109 -0.62 44.89 -1.57
CA PHE A 109 -0.95 43.87 -2.58
C PHE A 109 0.31 43.19 -3.13
N LEU A 110 1.32 43.97 -3.52
CA LEU A 110 2.61 43.43 -3.98
C LEU A 110 3.33 42.64 -2.89
N TYR A 111 3.42 43.16 -1.66
CA TYR A 111 4.13 42.45 -0.58
C TYR A 111 3.49 41.09 -0.24
N ARG A 112 2.15 41.00 -0.31
CA ARG A 112 1.39 39.77 -0.05
C ARG A 112 1.46 38.78 -1.22
N ASN A 113 1.75 39.25 -2.43
CA ASN A 113 1.76 38.42 -3.64
C ASN A 113 3.18 38.09 -4.17
N THR A 114 4.20 38.87 -3.82
CA THR A 114 5.58 38.71 -4.32
C THR A 114 6.61 38.62 -3.20
N PHE A 115 6.68 39.61 -2.30
CA PHE A 115 7.79 39.69 -1.34
C PHE A 115 7.69 38.70 -0.17
N GLY A 116 6.49 38.35 0.30
CA GLY A 116 6.30 37.34 1.35
C GLY A 116 6.58 35.89 0.92
N ARG A 117 6.86 35.65 -0.36
CA ARG A 117 7.19 34.32 -0.91
C ARG A 117 8.68 34.12 -1.18
N PHE A 118 9.49 35.19 -1.13
CA PHE A 118 10.94 35.06 -1.22
C PHE A 118 11.48 34.60 0.13
N LYS A 119 11.43 33.28 0.38
CA LYS A 119 12.25 32.65 1.40
C LYS A 119 13.72 32.94 1.06
N THR A 120 14.50 33.35 2.04
CA THR A 120 15.95 33.48 1.80
C THR A 120 16.54 32.08 1.64
N GLU A 121 17.70 31.98 0.99
CA GLU A 121 18.42 30.70 0.85
C GLU A 121 18.65 30.02 2.21
N LYS A 122 18.88 30.81 3.26
CA LYS A 122 19.04 30.34 4.64
C LYS A 122 17.76 29.73 5.21
N ASP A 123 16.61 30.33 4.93
CA ASP A 123 15.31 29.80 5.38
C ASP A 123 14.99 28.47 4.69
N LEU A 124 15.28 28.36 3.38
CA LEU A 124 15.13 27.12 2.63
C LEU A 124 16.04 26.01 3.15
N LEU A 125 17.28 26.35 3.51
CA LEU A 125 18.22 25.40 4.10
C LEU A 125 17.75 24.94 5.49
N ASN A 126 17.27 25.86 6.33
CA ASN A 126 16.75 25.52 7.65
C ASN A 126 15.52 24.61 7.57
N ASP A 127 14.59 24.89 6.65
CA ASP A 127 13.44 24.02 6.39
C ASP A 127 13.87 22.62 5.91
N ALA A 128 14.91 22.55 5.07
CA ALA A 128 15.49 21.29 4.60
C ALA A 128 16.20 20.51 5.73
N GLU A 129 16.91 21.20 6.62
CA GLU A 129 17.55 20.60 7.79
C GLU A 129 16.50 20.06 8.77
N GLN A 130 15.45 20.82 9.04
CA GLN A 130 14.35 20.38 9.91
C GLN A 130 13.66 19.13 9.33
N SER A 131 13.27 19.17 8.05
CA SER A 131 12.65 18.01 7.40
C SER A 131 13.57 16.79 7.38
N MET A 132 14.89 16.97 7.17
CA MET A 132 15.86 15.88 7.30
C MET A 132 15.88 15.29 8.71
N MET A 133 15.86 16.12 9.76
CA MET A 133 15.85 15.64 11.15
C MET A 133 14.56 14.89 11.49
N GLU A 134 13.40 15.37 11.02
CA GLU A 134 12.13 14.68 11.12
C GLU A 134 12.17 13.32 10.40
N TYR A 135 12.73 13.26 9.19
CA TYR A 135 12.91 11.98 8.48
C TYR A 135 13.86 11.03 9.21
N LYS A 136 14.97 11.51 9.78
CA LYS A 136 15.90 10.68 10.55
C LYS A 136 15.22 10.05 11.76
N THR A 137 14.49 10.85 12.54
CA THR A 137 13.74 10.35 13.72
C THR A 137 12.64 9.36 13.30
N SER A 138 11.93 9.63 12.20
CA SER A 138 10.95 8.71 11.63
C SER A 138 11.58 7.37 11.22
N ILE A 139 12.73 7.39 10.54
CA ILE A 139 13.46 6.18 10.14
C ILE A 139 13.91 5.39 11.38
N GLU A 140 14.39 6.04 12.43
CA GLU A 140 14.78 5.35 13.66
C GLU A 140 13.59 4.70 14.37
N ASN A 141 12.45 5.37 14.43
CA ASN A 141 11.22 4.80 14.99
C ASN A 141 10.76 3.60 14.16
N LEU A 142 10.74 3.72 12.83
CA LEU A 142 10.41 2.61 11.93
C LEU A 142 11.37 1.42 12.07
N LYS A 143 12.67 1.67 12.28
CA LYS A 143 13.65 0.59 12.54
C LYS A 143 13.34 -0.13 13.85
N LYS A 144 13.00 0.60 14.92
CA LYS A 144 12.64 0.02 16.23
C LYS A 144 11.35 -0.78 16.13
N GLU A 145 10.31 -0.22 15.50
CA GLU A 145 9.02 -0.89 15.31
C GLU A 145 9.14 -2.11 14.40
N SER A 146 9.93 -2.03 13.32
CA SER A 146 10.21 -3.16 12.44
C SER A 146 10.92 -4.29 13.19
N LYS A 147 11.97 -3.99 13.96
CA LYS A 147 12.66 -4.99 14.78
C LYS A 147 11.69 -5.64 15.78
N TYR A 148 10.93 -4.83 16.51
CA TYR A 148 9.97 -5.30 17.50
C TYR A 148 8.87 -6.20 16.91
N THR A 149 8.34 -5.83 15.74
CA THR A 149 7.32 -6.64 15.04
C THR A 149 7.89 -7.94 14.50
N LEU A 150 9.11 -7.94 13.96
CA LEU A 150 9.80 -9.15 13.52
C LEU A 150 10.07 -10.11 14.69
N ASP A 151 10.55 -9.61 15.82
CA ASP A 151 10.80 -10.42 17.02
C ASP A 151 9.50 -11.09 17.51
N LYS A 152 8.37 -10.36 17.49
CA LYS A 152 7.05 -10.92 17.81
C LYS A 152 6.60 -12.01 16.86
N VAL A 153 6.82 -11.82 15.56
CA VAL A 153 6.46 -12.81 14.54
C VAL A 153 7.28 -14.08 14.74
N ALA A 154 8.59 -13.96 15.01
CA ALA A 154 9.46 -15.10 15.25
C ALA A 154 9.03 -15.91 16.50
N ILE A 155 8.68 -15.23 17.60
CA ILE A 155 8.15 -15.89 18.80
C ILE A 155 6.82 -16.58 18.47
N GLY A 156 5.88 -15.86 17.85
CA GLY A 156 4.58 -16.40 17.48
C GLY A 156 4.66 -17.61 16.55
N GLU A 157 5.59 -17.61 15.59
CA GLU A 157 5.83 -18.75 14.71
C GLU A 157 6.32 -19.97 15.49
N SER A 158 7.29 -19.79 16.40
CA SER A 158 7.81 -20.89 17.22
C SER A 158 6.74 -21.49 18.14
N ASP A 159 5.88 -20.65 18.72
CA ASP A 159 4.77 -21.09 19.58
C ASP A 159 3.68 -21.81 18.78
N LEU A 160 3.38 -21.36 17.56
CA LEU A 160 2.44 -22.03 16.67
C LEU A 160 2.96 -23.40 16.22
N GLN A 161 4.25 -23.50 15.88
CA GLN A 161 4.86 -24.78 15.52
C GLN A 161 4.81 -25.76 16.69
N ARG A 162 5.14 -25.30 17.90
CA ARG A 162 5.06 -26.11 19.12
C ARG A 162 3.62 -26.57 19.38
N GLY A 163 2.66 -25.66 19.32
CA GLY A 163 1.24 -25.97 19.47
C GLY A 163 0.75 -27.00 18.45
N GLN A 164 1.18 -26.90 17.19
CA GLN A 164 0.86 -27.89 16.16
C GLN A 164 1.43 -29.27 16.48
N THR A 165 2.68 -29.35 16.96
CA THR A 165 3.28 -30.64 17.35
C THR A 165 2.57 -31.28 18.54
N ASP A 166 2.16 -30.48 19.52
CA ASP A 166 1.43 -30.93 20.70
C ASP A 166 0.02 -31.42 20.31
N LEU A 167 -0.70 -30.69 19.47
CA LEU A 167 -2.00 -31.11 18.93
C LEU A 167 -1.90 -32.39 18.12
N ARG A 168 -0.85 -32.54 17.30
CA ARG A 168 -0.63 -33.73 16.48
C ARG A 168 -0.34 -34.97 17.34
N SER A 169 0.54 -34.84 18.32
CA SER A 169 0.87 -35.96 19.23
C SER A 169 -0.32 -36.35 20.10
N THR A 170 -1.03 -35.37 20.67
CA THR A 170 -2.25 -35.59 21.46
C THR A 170 -3.36 -36.20 20.61
N GLY A 171 -3.54 -35.72 19.37
CA GLY A 171 -4.48 -36.28 18.41
C GLY A 171 -4.22 -37.77 18.17
N LYS A 172 -2.96 -38.18 17.97
CA LYS A 172 -2.60 -39.59 17.80
C LYS A 172 -2.93 -40.44 19.03
N GLN A 173 -2.71 -39.89 20.23
CA GLN A 173 -3.11 -40.56 21.47
C GLN A 173 -4.63 -40.74 21.52
N ILE A 174 -5.41 -39.71 21.18
CA ILE A 174 -6.88 -39.79 21.13
C ILE A 174 -7.33 -40.83 20.10
N GLN A 175 -6.71 -40.89 18.92
CA GLN A 175 -7.05 -41.88 17.89
C GLN A 175 -6.78 -43.31 18.37
N THR A 176 -5.65 -43.51 19.07
CA THR A 176 -5.33 -44.80 19.70
C THR A 176 -6.36 -45.17 20.76
N LEU A 177 -6.77 -44.21 21.59
CA LEU A 177 -7.80 -44.40 22.61
C LEU A 177 -9.16 -44.74 21.99
N ILE A 178 -9.57 -44.06 20.92
CA ILE A 178 -10.79 -44.39 20.16
C ILE A 178 -10.74 -45.85 19.67
N GLY A 179 -9.59 -46.29 19.15
CA GLY A 179 -9.38 -47.68 18.75
C GLY A 179 -9.56 -48.67 19.91
N SER A 180 -9.01 -48.36 21.09
CA SER A 180 -9.19 -49.20 22.28
C SER A 180 -10.63 -49.20 22.82
N ILE A 181 -11.31 -48.05 22.80
CA ILE A 181 -12.70 -47.92 23.23
C ILE A 181 -13.60 -48.68 22.27
N TYR A 182 -13.35 -48.60 20.97
CA TYR A 182 -14.10 -49.37 19.97
C TYR A 182 -13.99 -50.88 20.21
N LYS A 183 -12.78 -51.38 20.51
CA LYS A 183 -12.59 -52.80 20.88
C LYS A 183 -13.37 -53.15 22.15
N ALA A 184 -13.29 -52.34 23.20
CA ALA A 184 -14.05 -52.55 24.43
C ALA A 184 -15.57 -52.54 24.20
N GLU A 185 -16.07 -51.59 23.41
CA GLU A 185 -17.49 -51.49 23.01
C GLU A 185 -17.93 -52.75 22.24
N SER A 186 -17.10 -53.25 21.31
CA SER A 186 -17.37 -54.48 20.57
C SER A 186 -17.41 -55.72 21.46
N THR A 187 -16.57 -55.79 22.49
CA THR A 187 -16.60 -56.89 23.46
C THR A 187 -17.82 -56.82 24.38
N ALA A 188 -18.22 -55.62 24.81
CA ALA A 188 -19.40 -55.42 25.64
C ALA A 188 -20.69 -55.76 24.88
N THR A 189 -20.80 -55.34 23.62
CA THR A 189 -21.93 -55.69 22.75
C THR A 189 -21.99 -57.20 22.47
N GLY A 190 -20.87 -57.84 22.15
CA GLY A 190 -20.83 -59.30 21.99
C GLY A 190 -21.19 -60.07 23.27
N LEU A 191 -20.83 -59.55 24.45
CA LEU A 191 -21.21 -60.14 25.74
C LEU A 191 -22.70 -59.93 26.04
N MET A 192 -23.24 -58.75 25.73
CA MET A 192 -24.68 -58.47 25.82
C MET A 192 -25.50 -59.44 24.95
N ASP A 193 -25.07 -59.71 23.72
CA ASP A 193 -25.72 -60.66 22.82
C ASP A 193 -25.73 -62.09 23.38
N ARG A 194 -24.62 -62.52 23.99
CA ARG A 194 -24.54 -63.81 24.69
C ARG A 194 -25.46 -63.86 25.91
N LEU A 195 -25.49 -62.80 26.72
CA LEU A 195 -26.39 -62.75 27.87
C LEU A 195 -27.85 -62.81 27.44
N ARG A 196 -28.20 -62.29 26.25
CA ARG A 196 -29.56 -62.29 25.70
C ARG A 196 -30.16 -63.68 25.54
N THR A 197 -29.34 -64.71 25.34
CA THR A 197 -29.82 -66.09 25.12
C THR A 197 -30.17 -66.83 26.41
N ILE A 198 -29.70 -66.37 27.57
CA ILE A 198 -29.89 -67.05 28.86
C ILE A 198 -31.07 -66.38 29.61
N PRO A 199 -32.20 -67.05 29.88
CA PRO A 199 -33.33 -66.44 30.57
C PRO A 199 -33.23 -66.60 32.11
N THR A 200 -32.22 -66.02 32.76
CA THR A 200 -32.06 -66.07 34.23
C THR A 200 -32.05 -64.68 34.86
N ARG A 201 -32.47 -64.54 36.13
CA ARG A 201 -32.50 -63.23 36.83
C ARG A 201 -31.14 -62.54 36.88
N GLN A 202 -30.09 -63.27 37.25
CA GLN A 202 -28.72 -62.74 37.28
C GLN A 202 -28.26 -62.26 35.90
N SER A 203 -28.63 -62.98 34.83
CA SER A 203 -28.30 -62.53 33.47
C SER A 203 -29.02 -61.23 33.10
N LEU A 204 -30.24 -60.98 33.60
CA LEU A 204 -30.96 -59.74 33.35
C LEU A 204 -30.30 -58.54 34.06
N GLU A 205 -29.85 -58.73 35.30
CA GLU A 205 -29.10 -57.71 36.04
C GLU A 205 -27.78 -57.38 35.31
N LEU A 206 -27.02 -58.40 34.89
CA LEU A 206 -25.80 -58.22 34.10
C LEU A 206 -26.05 -57.58 32.74
N ARG A 207 -27.17 -57.87 32.07
CA ARG A 207 -27.53 -57.22 30.79
C ARG A 207 -27.72 -55.72 30.97
N ALA A 208 -28.38 -55.29 32.05
CA ALA A 208 -28.61 -53.87 32.31
C ALA A 208 -27.27 -53.13 32.53
N GLU A 209 -26.37 -53.74 33.29
CA GLU A 209 -25.03 -53.20 33.55
C GLU A 209 -24.16 -53.17 32.29
N VAL A 210 -24.13 -54.23 31.50
CA VAL A 210 -23.34 -54.27 30.26
C VAL A 210 -23.92 -53.31 29.21
N ALA A 211 -25.25 -53.15 29.17
CA ALA A 211 -25.89 -52.18 28.29
C ALA A 211 -25.52 -50.73 28.68
N SER A 212 -25.49 -50.39 29.97
CA SER A 212 -25.05 -49.06 30.42
C SER A 212 -23.57 -48.83 30.12
N MET A 213 -22.70 -49.82 30.36
CA MET A 213 -21.28 -49.74 29.98
C MET A 213 -21.10 -49.54 28.47
N ALA A 214 -21.84 -50.26 27.63
CA ALA A 214 -21.79 -50.12 26.19
C ALA A 214 -22.25 -48.73 25.73
N SER A 215 -23.33 -48.19 26.31
CA SER A 215 -23.78 -46.83 26.02
C SER A 215 -22.76 -45.77 26.43
N ASP A 216 -22.12 -45.94 27.57
CA ASP A 216 -21.11 -45.01 28.07
C ASP A 216 -19.86 -44.99 27.18
N LEU A 217 -19.41 -46.17 26.76
CA LEU A 217 -18.28 -46.30 25.82
C LEU A 217 -18.60 -45.66 24.47
N LYS A 218 -19.82 -45.85 23.95
CA LYS A 218 -20.27 -45.21 22.71
C LYS A 218 -20.29 -43.69 22.82
N ASN A 219 -20.82 -43.16 23.92
CA ASN A 219 -20.83 -41.71 24.19
C ASN A 219 -19.41 -41.15 24.30
N ARG A 220 -18.51 -41.82 25.03
CA ARG A 220 -17.09 -41.43 25.13
C ARG A 220 -16.40 -41.44 23.77
N ARG A 221 -16.64 -42.47 22.95
CA ARG A 221 -16.09 -42.57 21.59
C ARG A 221 -16.52 -41.40 20.73
N TYR A 222 -17.82 -41.06 20.75
CA TYR A 222 -18.37 -39.93 20.01
C TYR A 222 -17.71 -38.61 20.42
N ILE A 223 -17.58 -38.35 21.73
CA ILE A 223 -16.94 -37.14 22.25
C ILE A 223 -15.49 -37.05 21.78
N LEU A 224 -14.74 -38.15 21.79
CA LEU A 224 -13.34 -38.15 21.33
C LEU A 224 -13.23 -37.97 19.80
N GLN A 225 -14.14 -38.54 19.03
CA GLN A 225 -14.20 -38.33 17.57
C GLN A 225 -14.46 -36.85 17.24
N GLU A 226 -15.38 -36.20 17.97
CA GLU A 226 -15.66 -34.78 17.82
C GLU A 226 -14.42 -33.91 18.13
N ARG A 227 -13.62 -34.31 19.13
CA ARG A 227 -12.35 -33.63 19.42
C ARG A 227 -11.32 -33.81 18.29
N ILE A 228 -11.25 -34.98 17.68
CA ILE A 228 -10.40 -35.20 16.50
C ILE A 228 -10.84 -34.35 15.32
N ASN A 229 -12.14 -34.25 15.06
CA ASN A 229 -12.68 -33.41 13.99
C ASN A 229 -12.24 -31.95 14.18
N LYS A 230 -12.35 -31.42 15.40
CA LYS A 230 -11.87 -30.07 15.75
C LYS A 230 -10.36 -29.89 15.54
N ILE A 231 -9.54 -30.90 15.88
CA ILE A 231 -8.09 -30.86 15.61
C ILE A 231 -7.83 -30.81 14.09
N SER A 232 -8.61 -31.55 13.31
CA SER A 232 -8.48 -31.54 11.84
C SER A 232 -8.96 -30.24 11.19
N GLU A 233 -9.97 -29.57 11.77
CA GLU A 233 -10.43 -28.24 11.34
C GLU A 233 -9.35 -27.17 11.51
N TYR A 234 -8.48 -27.30 12.51
CA TYR A 234 -7.29 -26.46 12.67
C TYR A 234 -6.17 -26.74 11.64
N GLY A 235 -6.41 -27.63 10.68
CA GLY A 235 -5.43 -28.02 9.64
C GLY A 235 -4.37 -29.00 10.12
N VAL A 236 -4.48 -29.52 11.35
CA VAL A 236 -3.54 -30.49 11.90
C VAL A 236 -3.96 -31.90 11.48
N ARG A 237 -3.10 -32.56 10.69
CA ARG A 237 -3.31 -33.96 10.31
C ARG A 237 -2.90 -34.89 11.45
N VAL A 238 -3.89 -35.55 12.03
CA VAL A 238 -3.75 -36.56 13.08
C VAL A 238 -3.52 -37.93 12.46
#